data_AF-A0A1E8PLK1-F1
#
_entry.id   AF-A0A1E8PLK1-F1
#
_cell.length_a   1.000
_cell.length_b   1.000
_cell.length_c   1.000
_cell.angle_alpha   90.00
_cell.angle_beta   90.00
_cell.angle_gamma   90.00
#
_symmetry.space_group_name_H-M   'P 1'
#
loop_
_entity.id
_entity.type
_entity.pdbx_description
1 polymer ?
#
loop_
_entity_poly.entity_id
_entity_poly.type
_entity_poly.pdbx_seq_one_letter_code
_entity_poly.pdbx_strand_id
1 'polypeptide(L)'
;MAQPSCYKGSRVALLTQHGKEAVIAPVLEPILGCSIELVTGFDTDQLGTFTRETPRHGTQLEAARRKARKGMELAHALQGIASEGSFGPDPHTGMFPWNVELVVWIDEHLGIEVVGMAQGAAPNDHIQSGDWQAVAEFAKRVGFPGHHLVLRPDGQSDTRICKDIADWTRLKTCFDRCVAQSRCGKVFVELDLRAFAHPRRMKYIEQAASDLLQRLQSTCPACSAPGFWISARQPGLPCASCRLPTQSYRSEVWTCLRCEHRRIAERTDRSAADPAHCAYCNP
;
A
#
# COMPACT_ATOMS: atom_id res chain seq x y z
N MET A 1 -23.72 20.87 12.01
CA MET A 1 -22.30 21.02 12.43
C MET A 1 -21.73 19.62 12.58
N ALA A 2 -20.64 19.28 11.88
CA ALA A 2 -20.00 17.98 12.03
C ALA A 2 -19.48 17.81 13.47
N GLN A 3 -19.70 16.66 14.09
CA GLN A 3 -19.10 16.34 15.39
C GLN A 3 -17.56 16.38 15.23
N PRO A 4 -16.82 16.99 16.17
CA PRO A 4 -15.38 16.99 16.13
C PRO A 4 -14.84 15.55 16.23
N SER A 5 -13.85 15.23 15.39
CA SER A 5 -13.14 13.95 15.42
C SER A 5 -12.58 13.66 16.82
N CYS A 6 -12.67 12.40 17.26
CA CYS A 6 -12.07 11.94 18.52
C CYS A 6 -10.53 12.05 18.56
N TYR A 7 -9.89 12.29 17.41
CA TYR A 7 -8.45 12.47 17.27
C TYR A 7 -7.99 13.93 17.27
N LYS A 8 -8.91 14.89 17.46
CA LYS A 8 -8.56 16.31 17.46
C LYS A 8 -7.51 16.62 18.53
N GLY A 9 -6.39 17.21 18.11
CA GLY A 9 -5.25 17.55 18.97
C GLY A 9 -4.34 16.37 19.32
N SER A 10 -4.59 15.17 18.80
CA SER A 10 -3.73 14.00 19.05
C SER A 10 -2.44 14.08 18.23
N ARG A 11 -1.35 13.54 18.81
CA ARG A 11 -0.08 13.29 18.11
C ARG A 11 -0.05 11.84 17.68
N VAL A 12 0.16 11.61 16.38
CA VAL A 12 0.12 10.28 15.76
C VAL A 12 1.50 9.97 15.23
N ALA A 13 2.15 8.95 15.79
CA ALA A 13 3.51 8.59 15.40
C ALA A 13 3.52 7.89 14.04
N LEU A 14 4.20 8.48 13.05
CA LEU A 14 4.48 7.87 11.76
C LEU A 14 5.94 7.46 11.69
N LEU A 15 6.20 6.16 11.78
CA LEU A 15 7.53 5.61 11.50
C LEU A 15 7.61 5.23 10.02
N THR A 16 8.34 6.02 9.23
CA THR A 16 8.59 5.72 7.82
C THR A 16 9.96 6.21 7.41
N GLN A 17 10.58 5.52 6.46
CA GLN A 17 11.67 6.09 5.67
C GLN A 17 11.09 6.87 4.49
N HIS A 18 11.61 8.11 4.34
CA HIS A 18 11.50 9.03 3.21
C HIS A 18 10.12 9.22 2.56
N GLY A 19 9.50 10.38 2.78
CA GLY A 19 8.58 11.03 1.86
C GLY A 19 7.12 10.58 1.89
N LYS A 20 6.77 9.53 2.64
CA LYS A 20 5.38 9.03 2.69
C LYS A 20 4.46 9.93 3.50
N GLU A 21 5.00 10.65 4.48
CA GLU A 21 4.29 11.68 5.23
C GLU A 21 3.65 12.72 4.30
N ALA A 22 4.29 13.05 3.18
CA ALA A 22 3.82 14.02 2.21
C ALA A 22 2.50 13.64 1.51
N VAL A 23 2.10 12.37 1.53
CA VAL A 23 0.84 11.89 0.95
C VAL A 23 -0.14 11.32 1.98
N ILE A 24 0.30 11.12 3.22
CA ILE A 24 -0.54 10.62 4.31
C ILE A 24 -1.08 11.78 5.15
N ALA A 25 -0.21 12.71 5.57
CA ALA A 25 -0.59 13.82 6.46
C ALA A 25 -1.63 14.76 5.82
N PRO A 26 -1.50 15.18 4.55
CA PRO A 26 -2.49 16.07 3.92
C PRO A 26 -3.89 15.44 3.82
N VAL A 27 -3.99 14.11 3.79
CA VAL A 27 -5.27 13.40 3.74
C VAL A 27 -5.91 13.36 5.13
N LEU A 28 -5.13 13.08 6.17
CA LEU A 28 -5.67 12.78 7.51
C LEU A 28 -5.80 14.00 8.42
N GLU A 29 -4.76 14.85 8.50
CA GLU A 29 -4.69 15.93 9.49
C GLU A 29 -5.85 16.93 9.39
N PRO A 30 -6.24 17.43 8.21
CA PRO A 30 -7.29 18.46 8.11
C PRO A 30 -8.66 17.97 8.59
N ILE A 31 -8.93 16.67 8.42
CA ILE A 31 -10.24 16.07 8.68
C ILE A 31 -10.30 15.48 10.09
N LEU A 32 -9.24 14.81 10.53
CA LEU A 32 -9.18 14.22 11.87
C LEU A 32 -8.78 15.23 12.95
N GLY A 33 -8.17 16.36 12.55
CA GLY A 33 -7.65 17.38 13.46
C GLY A 33 -6.46 16.91 14.30
N CYS A 34 -5.80 15.83 13.90
CA CYS A 34 -4.58 15.31 14.52
C CYS A 34 -3.34 15.94 13.89
N SER A 35 -2.17 15.65 14.47
CA SER A 35 -0.86 15.95 13.89
C SER A 35 -0.10 14.65 13.68
N ILE A 36 0.41 14.43 12.46
CA ILE A 36 1.26 13.30 12.13
C ILE A 36 2.70 13.70 12.43
N GLU A 37 3.30 13.01 13.38
CA GLU A 37 4.67 13.23 13.80
C GLU A 37 5.58 12.19 13.13
N LEU A 38 6.49 12.67 12.29
CA LEU A 38 7.50 11.82 11.68
C LEU A 38 8.52 11.37 12.72
N VAL A 39 8.55 10.07 12.99
CA VAL A 39 9.55 9.46 13.87
C VAL A 39 10.79 9.13 13.05
N THR A 40 11.88 9.81 13.35
CA THR A 40 13.19 9.59 12.73
C THR A 40 14.14 8.85 13.69
N GLY A 41 15.27 8.35 13.19
CA GLY A 41 16.29 7.71 14.02
C GLY A 41 16.15 6.19 14.20
N PHE A 42 15.18 5.55 13.53
CA PHE A 42 15.10 4.09 13.44
C PHE A 42 15.17 3.65 11.97
N ASP A 43 16.09 2.73 11.69
CA ASP A 43 16.23 2.17 10.36
C ASP A 43 15.16 1.10 10.11
N THR A 44 14.12 1.47 9.37
CA THR A 44 13.03 0.55 9.03
C THR A 44 13.45 -0.55 8.06
N ASP A 45 14.63 -0.47 7.44
CA ASP A 45 15.15 -1.54 6.57
C ASP A 45 15.46 -2.81 7.38
N GLN A 46 15.66 -2.69 8.70
CA GLN A 46 15.71 -3.83 9.62
C GLN A 46 14.41 -4.62 9.69
N LEU A 47 13.28 -4.02 9.27
CA LEU A 47 11.96 -4.68 9.22
C LEU A 47 11.67 -5.30 7.83
N GLY A 48 12.57 -5.12 6.86
CA GLY A 48 12.47 -5.62 5.50
C GLY A 48 12.64 -4.51 4.45
N THR A 49 13.15 -4.86 3.27
CA THR A 49 13.47 -3.91 2.18
C THR A 49 12.81 -4.30 0.86
N PHE A 50 12.44 -3.31 0.05
CA PHE A 50 11.97 -3.53 -1.32
C PHE A 50 13.10 -3.96 -2.28
N THR A 51 14.35 -3.69 -1.89
CA THR A 51 15.56 -4.03 -2.67
C THR A 51 16.08 -5.44 -2.39
N ARG A 52 15.36 -6.25 -1.58
CA ARG A 52 15.67 -7.66 -1.28
C ARG A 52 16.96 -7.90 -0.49
N GLU A 53 17.49 -6.89 0.17
CA GLU A 53 18.64 -7.05 1.07
C GLU A 53 18.21 -7.68 2.40
N THR A 54 17.15 -7.14 3.01
CA THR A 54 16.53 -7.70 4.22
C THR A 54 15.15 -8.26 3.86
N PRO A 55 14.88 -9.56 4.11
CA PRO A 55 13.55 -10.15 3.96
C PRO A 55 12.55 -9.51 4.92
N ARG A 56 11.29 -9.40 4.50
CA ARG A 56 10.20 -9.02 5.41
C ARG A 56 9.86 -10.19 6.33
N HIS A 57 9.62 -9.90 7.61
CA HIS A 57 9.07 -10.87 8.56
C HIS A 57 7.55 -10.80 8.60
N GLY A 58 6.90 -11.96 8.45
CA GLY A 58 5.44 -12.09 8.48
C GLY A 58 4.74 -11.51 7.25
N THR A 59 3.43 -11.31 7.39
CA THR A 59 2.57 -10.71 6.38
C THR A 59 2.84 -9.20 6.23
N GLN A 60 2.37 -8.62 5.12
CA GLN A 60 2.44 -7.16 4.89
C GLN A 60 1.78 -6.37 6.04
N LEU A 61 0.66 -6.86 6.56
CA LEU A 61 -0.07 -6.23 7.67
C LEU A 61 0.72 -6.33 8.98
N GLU A 62 1.30 -7.48 9.29
CA GLU A 62 2.13 -7.66 10.49
C GLU A 62 3.37 -6.74 10.48
N ALA A 63 3.99 -6.57 9.31
CA ALA A 63 5.12 -5.66 9.15
C ALA A 63 4.71 -4.20 9.40
N ALA A 64 3.58 -3.74 8.83
CA ALA A 64 3.06 -2.40 9.11
C ALA A 64 2.68 -2.22 10.57
N ARG A 65 2.03 -3.21 11.19
CA ARG A 65 1.68 -3.18 12.62
C ARG A 65 2.91 -3.02 13.50
N ARG A 66 3.96 -3.83 13.24
CA ARG A 66 5.25 -3.73 13.96
C ARG A 66 5.86 -2.35 13.81
N LYS A 67 5.83 -1.79 12.59
CA LYS A 67 6.35 -0.46 12.29
C LYS A 67 5.57 0.64 13.02
N ALA A 68 4.23 0.59 13.01
CA ALA A 68 3.39 1.55 13.71
C ALA A 68 3.65 1.50 15.23
N ARG A 69 3.68 0.31 15.83
CA ARG A 69 3.98 0.13 17.26
C ARG A 69 5.38 0.59 17.62
N LYS A 70 6.38 0.35 16.77
CA LYS A 70 7.74 0.86 17.01
C LYS A 70 7.79 2.39 16.96
N GLY A 71 7.06 3.00 16.03
CA GLY A 71 6.89 4.45 15.98
C GLY A 71 6.26 5.01 17.26
N MET A 72 5.18 4.38 17.74
CA MET A 72 4.52 4.74 18.99
C MET A 72 5.47 4.67 20.19
N GLU A 73 6.26 3.59 20.29
CA GLU A 73 7.25 3.40 21.35
C GLU A 73 8.30 4.53 21.36
N LEU A 74 8.87 4.85 20.20
CA LEU A 74 9.93 5.86 20.05
C LEU A 74 9.42 7.29 20.29
N ALA A 75 8.17 7.58 19.91
CA ALA A 75 7.55 8.89 20.09
C ALA A 75 6.83 9.05 21.44
N HIS A 76 6.75 7.98 22.24
CA HIS A 76 5.89 7.90 23.42
C HIS A 76 4.43 8.30 23.13
N ALA A 77 3.91 7.88 21.97
CA ALA A 77 2.57 8.21 21.49
C ALA A 77 1.58 7.06 21.71
N LEU A 78 0.31 7.40 21.94
CA LEU A 78 -0.78 6.42 22.08
C LEU A 78 -1.42 6.02 20.74
N GLN A 79 -1.18 6.82 19.70
CA GLN A 79 -1.63 6.54 18.34
C GLN A 79 -0.43 6.39 17.41
N GLY A 80 -0.49 5.39 16.55
CA GLY A 80 0.55 5.08 15.57
C GLY A 80 -0.03 4.84 14.20
N ILE A 81 0.72 5.26 13.18
CA ILE A 81 0.39 5.01 11.79
C ILE A 81 1.62 4.48 11.05
N ALA A 82 1.41 3.51 10.16
CA ALA A 82 2.46 3.01 9.29
C ALA A 82 1.89 2.53 7.96
N SER A 83 2.70 2.63 6.91
CA SER A 83 2.37 2.05 5.61
C SER A 83 3.34 0.94 5.21
N GLU A 84 2.78 -0.06 4.55
CA GLU A 84 3.55 -1.06 3.82
C GLU A 84 2.97 -1.36 2.45
N GLY A 85 3.85 -1.72 1.52
CA GLY A 85 3.44 -2.16 0.19
C GLY A 85 3.86 -3.58 -0.12
N SER A 86 3.28 -4.17 -1.16
CA SER A 86 3.75 -5.43 -1.72
C SER A 86 3.46 -5.46 -3.21
N PHE A 87 4.39 -6.05 -3.97
CA PHE A 87 4.15 -6.38 -5.36
C PHE A 87 3.91 -7.88 -5.48
N GLY A 88 2.95 -8.23 -6.33
CA GLY A 88 2.62 -9.60 -6.69
C GLY A 88 1.96 -9.67 -8.06
N PRO A 89 1.54 -10.86 -8.49
CA PRO A 89 0.72 -11.00 -9.69
C PRO A 89 -0.69 -10.44 -9.46
N ASP A 90 -1.33 -9.90 -10.49
CA ASP A 90 -2.73 -9.47 -10.45
C ASP A 90 -3.64 -10.61 -9.96
N PRO A 91 -4.60 -10.33 -9.04
CA PRO A 91 -5.41 -11.36 -8.41
C PRO A 91 -6.43 -12.04 -9.35
N HIS A 92 -6.68 -11.50 -10.54
CA HIS A 92 -7.70 -12.03 -11.46
C HIS A 92 -7.12 -12.97 -12.52
N THR A 93 -6.02 -12.55 -13.15
CA THR A 93 -5.38 -13.20 -14.31
C THR A 93 -4.00 -13.77 -13.97
N GLY A 94 -3.35 -13.22 -12.94
CA GLY A 94 -1.97 -13.52 -12.60
C GLY A 94 -0.93 -12.96 -13.58
N MET A 95 -1.33 -12.20 -14.60
CA MET A 95 -0.47 -11.83 -15.74
C MET A 95 0.27 -10.50 -15.57
N PHE A 96 -0.23 -9.61 -14.70
CA PHE A 96 0.28 -8.25 -14.60
C PHE A 96 0.91 -7.97 -13.23
N PRO A 97 1.96 -7.14 -13.17
CA PRO A 97 2.46 -6.58 -11.92
C PRO A 97 1.38 -5.79 -11.17
N TRP A 98 1.16 -6.18 -9.92
CA TRP A 98 0.12 -5.62 -9.08
C TRP A 98 0.72 -5.12 -7.76
N ASN A 99 0.47 -3.85 -7.46
CA ASN A 99 0.86 -3.24 -6.21
C ASN A 99 -0.32 -3.21 -5.24
N VAL A 100 -0.06 -3.57 -3.99
CA VAL A 100 -0.99 -3.42 -2.87
C VAL A 100 -0.33 -2.54 -1.83
N GLU A 101 -0.94 -1.40 -1.49
CA GLU A 101 -0.52 -0.55 -0.38
C GLU A 101 -1.53 -0.64 0.74
N LEU A 102 -1.03 -0.75 1.97
CA LEU A 102 -1.83 -0.64 3.18
C LEU A 102 -1.29 0.45 4.09
N VAL A 103 -2.20 1.10 4.81
CA VAL A 103 -1.91 2.05 5.88
C VAL A 103 -2.67 1.60 7.12
N VAL A 104 -1.94 1.31 8.19
CA VAL A 104 -2.49 0.85 9.47
C VAL A 104 -2.50 2.02 10.44
N TRP A 105 -3.63 2.24 11.10
CA TRP A 105 -3.80 3.11 12.25
C TRP A 105 -4.04 2.28 13.50
N ILE A 106 -3.23 2.49 14.53
CA ILE A 106 -3.36 1.83 15.83
C ILE A 106 -3.71 2.91 16.86
N ASP A 107 -4.76 2.66 17.65
CA ASP A 107 -5.11 3.49 18.79
C ASP A 107 -5.12 2.62 20.06
N GLU A 108 -4.12 2.82 20.91
CA GLU A 108 -3.96 2.07 22.16
C GLU A 108 -5.01 2.48 23.20
N HIS A 109 -5.47 3.74 23.19
CA HIS A 109 -6.49 4.22 24.12
C HIS A 109 -7.86 3.58 23.86
N LEU A 110 -8.20 3.39 22.59
CA LEU A 110 -9.45 2.74 22.18
C LEU A 110 -9.33 1.21 22.01
N GLY A 111 -8.09 0.68 21.96
CA GLY A 111 -7.82 -0.74 21.73
C GLY A 111 -8.20 -1.21 20.33
N ILE A 112 -8.04 -0.35 19.31
CA ILE A 112 -8.47 -0.65 17.93
C ILE A 112 -7.32 -0.57 16.93
N GLU A 113 -7.46 -1.32 15.84
CA GLU A 113 -6.60 -1.28 14.66
C GLU A 113 -7.46 -1.09 13.41
N VAL A 114 -7.26 0.00 12.68
CA VAL A 114 -7.98 0.32 11.44
C VAL A 114 -7.00 0.26 10.27
N VAL A 115 -7.38 -0.45 9.21
CA VAL A 115 -6.53 -0.62 8.02
C VAL A 115 -7.23 0.01 6.82
N GLY A 116 -6.55 0.95 6.17
CA GLY A 116 -6.89 1.41 4.83
C GLY A 116 -6.03 0.72 3.78
N MET A 117 -6.59 0.50 2.59
CA MET A 117 -5.92 -0.23 1.52
C MET A 117 -6.24 0.38 0.15
N ALA A 118 -5.24 0.37 -0.74
CA ALA A 118 -5.43 0.62 -2.16
C ALA A 118 -4.54 -0.31 -2.97
N GLN A 119 -4.98 -0.67 -4.17
CA GLN A 119 -4.25 -1.59 -5.02
C GLN A 119 -4.50 -1.32 -6.49
N GLY A 120 -3.55 -1.74 -7.33
CA GLY A 120 -3.69 -1.63 -8.78
C GLY A 120 -2.42 -1.93 -9.54
N ALA A 121 -2.52 -1.85 -10.87
CA ALA A 121 -1.40 -2.09 -11.77
C ALA A 121 -0.30 -1.04 -11.60
N ALA A 122 0.92 -1.49 -11.33
CA ALA A 122 2.09 -0.64 -11.19
C ALA A 122 3.30 -1.30 -11.85
N PRO A 123 4.13 -0.55 -12.59
CA PRO A 123 5.26 -1.12 -13.31
C PRO A 123 6.29 -1.68 -12.32
N ASN A 124 6.89 -2.81 -12.66
CA ASN A 124 8.03 -3.40 -11.97
C ASN A 124 9.07 -3.93 -12.98
N ASP A 125 9.10 -3.28 -14.16
CA ASP A 125 9.93 -3.63 -15.30
C ASP A 125 11.43 -3.70 -14.94
N HIS A 126 12.12 -4.56 -15.69
CA HIS A 126 13.58 -4.69 -15.64
C HIS A 126 14.15 -5.00 -17.03
N ILE A 127 15.46 -4.86 -17.16
CA ILE A 127 16.26 -5.32 -18.30
C ILE A 127 17.61 -5.84 -17.80
N GLN A 128 18.23 -6.75 -18.54
CA GLN A 128 19.61 -7.16 -18.32
C GLN A 128 20.43 -6.93 -19.59
N SER A 129 21.34 -5.97 -19.55
CA SER A 129 22.14 -5.58 -20.72
C SER A 129 23.52 -5.05 -20.33
N GLY A 130 24.51 -5.31 -21.19
CA GLY A 130 25.83 -4.66 -21.16
C GLY A 130 25.94 -3.47 -22.12
N ASP A 131 24.89 -3.20 -22.90
CA ASP A 131 24.82 -2.07 -23.81
C ASP A 131 24.13 -0.86 -23.16
N TRP A 132 24.84 0.26 -23.12
CA TRP A 132 24.34 1.52 -22.59
C TRP A 132 23.13 2.04 -23.37
N GLN A 133 23.10 1.87 -24.70
CA GLN A 133 21.99 2.38 -25.50
C GLN A 133 20.68 1.67 -25.13
N ALA A 134 20.70 0.33 -25.05
CA ALA A 134 19.57 -0.45 -24.57
C ALA A 134 19.10 -0.03 -23.15
N VAL A 135 20.03 0.26 -22.22
CA VAL A 135 19.69 0.73 -20.87
C VAL A 135 19.05 2.12 -20.90
N ALA A 136 19.57 3.04 -21.73
CA ALA A 136 19.03 4.38 -21.87
C ALA A 136 17.62 4.37 -22.51
N GLU A 137 17.38 3.51 -23.50
CA GLU A 137 16.05 3.31 -24.10
C GLU A 137 15.07 2.70 -23.10
N PHE A 138 15.50 1.70 -22.33
CA PHE A 138 14.72 1.14 -21.22
C PHE A 138 14.33 2.23 -20.20
N ALA A 139 15.31 3.02 -19.73
CA ALA A 139 15.08 4.07 -18.74
C ALA A 139 14.02 5.08 -19.21
N LYS A 140 14.09 5.53 -20.47
CA LYS A 140 13.05 6.39 -21.07
C LYS A 140 11.68 5.72 -21.07
N ARG A 141 11.61 4.45 -21.50
CA ARG A 141 10.34 3.69 -21.59
C ARG A 141 9.65 3.54 -20.23
N VAL A 142 10.41 3.34 -19.15
CA VAL A 142 9.87 3.17 -17.79
C VAL A 142 9.62 4.50 -17.07
N GLY A 143 9.83 5.63 -17.73
CA GLY A 143 9.53 6.96 -17.19
C GLY A 143 10.61 7.54 -16.28
N PHE A 144 11.87 7.13 -16.42
CA PHE A 144 13.00 7.75 -15.75
C PHE A 144 13.23 9.20 -16.26
N PRO A 145 13.55 10.18 -15.41
CA PRO A 145 13.87 10.09 -13.97
C PRO A 145 12.66 10.18 -13.02
N GLY A 146 11.43 10.28 -13.54
CA GLY A 146 10.23 10.33 -12.68
C GLY A 146 10.07 9.05 -11.85
N HIS A 147 10.35 7.90 -12.46
CA HIS A 147 10.68 6.67 -11.73
C HIS A 147 12.18 6.56 -11.56
N HIS A 148 12.64 6.22 -10.36
CA HIS A 148 14.06 5.95 -10.12
C HIS A 148 14.43 4.51 -10.51
N LEU A 149 15.73 4.24 -10.58
CA LEU A 149 16.26 2.92 -10.93
C LEU A 149 17.18 2.38 -9.83
N VAL A 150 17.34 1.06 -9.81
CA VAL A 150 18.43 0.39 -9.09
C VAL A 150 19.16 -0.55 -10.04
N LEU A 151 20.48 -0.63 -9.87
CA LEU A 151 21.36 -1.40 -10.75
C LEU A 151 22.10 -2.48 -9.95
N ARG A 152 22.30 -3.64 -10.57
CA ARG A 152 23.11 -4.75 -10.05
C ARG A 152 24.07 -5.25 -11.12
N PRO A 153 25.35 -5.53 -10.78
CA PRO A 153 26.20 -6.32 -11.65
C PRO A 153 25.57 -7.69 -11.90
N ASP A 154 25.88 -8.27 -13.06
CA ASP A 154 25.45 -9.62 -13.46
C ASP A 154 23.92 -9.76 -13.57
N GLY A 155 23.23 -10.07 -12.47
CA GLY A 155 21.84 -10.49 -12.48
C GLY A 155 21.03 -10.02 -11.26
N GLN A 156 19.74 -10.38 -11.27
CA GLN A 156 18.76 -9.94 -10.29
C GLN A 156 19.11 -10.29 -8.83
N SER A 157 19.80 -11.41 -8.62
CA SER A 157 20.18 -11.92 -7.30
C SER A 157 21.52 -11.41 -6.79
N ASP A 158 22.20 -10.50 -7.50
CA ASP A 158 23.47 -9.94 -7.04
C ASP A 158 23.25 -9.04 -5.81
N THR A 159 24.10 -9.23 -4.80
CA THR A 159 24.02 -8.46 -3.54
C THR A 159 24.63 -7.06 -3.67
N ARG A 160 25.45 -6.81 -4.70
CA ARG A 160 26.04 -5.51 -4.97
C ARG A 160 25.00 -4.64 -5.67
N ILE A 161 24.44 -3.67 -4.95
CA ILE A 161 23.38 -2.81 -5.46
C ILE A 161 23.84 -1.35 -5.57
N CYS A 162 23.52 -0.71 -6.69
CA CYS A 162 23.57 0.73 -6.85
C CYS A 162 22.16 1.30 -6.62
N LYS A 163 21.96 2.02 -5.51
CA LYS A 163 20.72 2.71 -5.14
C LYS A 163 20.79 4.20 -5.49
N ASP A 164 19.66 4.87 -5.30
CA ASP A 164 19.51 6.34 -5.33
C ASP A 164 19.91 6.93 -6.69
N ILE A 165 19.43 6.27 -7.76
CA ILE A 165 19.65 6.69 -9.14
C ILE A 165 18.43 7.49 -9.57
N ALA A 166 18.55 8.81 -9.50
CA ALA A 166 17.47 9.77 -9.76
C ALA A 166 17.76 10.70 -10.95
N ASP A 167 18.93 10.58 -11.59
CA ASP A 167 19.31 11.39 -12.75
C ASP A 167 20.20 10.63 -13.74
N TRP A 168 20.27 11.13 -14.98
CA TRP A 168 20.99 10.49 -16.08
C TRP A 168 22.49 10.35 -15.84
N THR A 169 23.10 11.32 -15.18
CA THR A 169 24.54 11.31 -14.86
C THR A 169 24.85 10.20 -13.86
N ARG A 170 24.01 10.09 -12.82
CA ARG A 170 24.11 9.04 -11.82
C ARG A 170 23.85 7.67 -12.42
N LEU A 171 22.86 7.55 -13.32
CA LEU A 171 22.57 6.30 -14.03
C LEU A 171 23.78 5.83 -14.84
N LYS A 172 24.41 6.72 -15.63
CA LYS A 172 25.60 6.37 -16.41
C LYS A 172 26.76 5.93 -15.53
N THR A 173 27.02 6.69 -14.45
CA THR A 173 28.10 6.39 -13.52
C THR A 173 27.89 5.02 -12.83
N CYS A 174 26.67 4.74 -12.38
CA CYS A 174 26.33 3.46 -11.77
C CYS A 174 26.40 2.30 -12.78
N PHE A 175 25.99 2.53 -14.03
CA PHE A 175 26.10 1.55 -15.10
C PHE A 175 27.56 1.17 -15.36
N ASP A 176 28.44 2.14 -15.59
CA ASP A 176 29.86 1.88 -15.86
C ASP A 176 30.53 1.11 -14.70
N ARG A 177 30.18 1.48 -13.46
CA ARG A 177 30.63 0.76 -12.27
C ARG A 177 30.12 -0.69 -12.25
N CYS A 178 28.84 -0.91 -12.56
CA CYS A 178 28.27 -2.26 -12.57
C CYS A 178 28.86 -3.12 -13.68
N VAL A 179 29.11 -2.56 -14.87
CA VAL A 179 29.78 -3.26 -15.98
C VAL A 179 31.18 -3.68 -15.56
N ALA A 180 31.96 -2.79 -14.95
CA ALA A 180 33.31 -3.11 -14.47
C ALA A 180 33.35 -4.20 -13.38
N GLN A 181 32.27 -4.33 -12.60
CA GLN A 181 32.12 -5.35 -11.55
C GLN A 181 31.49 -6.66 -12.03
N SER A 182 30.89 -6.66 -13.22
CA SER A 182 30.13 -7.77 -13.78
C SER A 182 31.07 -8.82 -14.36
N ARG A 183 30.82 -10.09 -14.03
CA ARG A 183 31.58 -11.22 -14.58
C ARG A 183 31.17 -11.55 -16.01
N CYS A 184 29.92 -11.29 -16.36
CA CYS A 184 29.36 -11.55 -17.69
C CYS A 184 29.24 -10.31 -18.57
N GLY A 185 29.73 -9.15 -18.10
CA GLY A 185 29.63 -7.86 -18.78
C GLY A 185 28.19 -7.31 -18.87
N LYS A 186 27.22 -7.94 -18.19
CA LYS A 186 25.83 -7.48 -18.15
C LYS A 186 25.49 -6.82 -16.83
N VAL A 187 24.54 -5.88 -16.88
CA VAL A 187 23.99 -5.19 -15.72
C VAL A 187 22.48 -5.44 -15.69
N PHE A 188 21.99 -5.81 -14.52
CA PHE A 188 20.56 -5.90 -14.26
C PHE A 188 20.06 -4.53 -13.78
N VAL A 189 19.13 -3.96 -14.54
CA VAL A 189 18.52 -2.64 -14.30
C VAL A 189 17.04 -2.87 -14.02
N GLU A 190 16.54 -2.38 -12.89
CA GLU A 190 15.12 -2.48 -12.53
C GLU A 190 14.61 -1.16 -11.96
N LEU A 191 13.29 -1.00 -11.96
CA LEU A 191 12.64 0.09 -11.25
C LEU A 191 12.96 0.04 -9.75
N ASP A 192 13.27 1.19 -9.17
CA ASP A 192 13.36 1.32 -7.73
C ASP A 192 11.95 1.26 -7.14
N LEU A 193 11.64 0.14 -6.49
CA LEU A 193 10.32 -0.07 -5.90
C LEU A 193 10.14 0.68 -4.58
N ARG A 194 11.13 1.39 -4.02
CA ARG A 194 10.94 2.20 -2.80
C ARG A 194 9.93 3.32 -3.05
N ALA A 195 9.07 3.61 -2.07
CA ALA A 195 7.90 4.48 -2.25
C ALA A 195 8.25 5.87 -2.84
N PHE A 196 9.22 6.58 -2.25
CA PHE A 196 9.65 7.90 -2.72
C PHE A 196 10.18 7.91 -4.16
N ALA A 197 10.65 6.75 -4.63
CA ALA A 197 11.31 6.54 -5.91
C ALA A 197 10.30 6.11 -7.01
N HIS A 198 9.03 5.90 -6.64
CA HIS A 198 8.02 5.29 -7.48
C HIS A 198 6.68 6.04 -7.41
N PRO A 199 6.43 7.02 -8.31
CA PRO A 199 5.26 7.89 -8.25
C PRO A 199 3.90 7.18 -8.16
N ARG A 200 3.72 6.05 -8.87
CA ARG A 200 2.47 5.29 -8.77
C ARG A 200 2.24 4.70 -7.38
N ARG A 201 3.30 4.30 -6.66
CA ARG A 201 3.18 3.79 -5.29
C ARG A 201 2.76 4.91 -4.35
N MET A 202 3.36 6.10 -4.48
CA MET A 202 2.95 7.28 -3.70
C MET A 202 1.46 7.59 -3.86
N LYS A 203 0.95 7.51 -5.10
CA LYS A 203 -0.49 7.66 -5.37
C LYS A 203 -1.34 6.57 -4.70
N TYR A 204 -0.89 5.32 -4.70
CA TYR A 204 -1.61 4.25 -4.00
C TYR A 204 -1.54 4.40 -2.47
N ILE A 205 -0.45 4.93 -1.90
CA ILE A 205 -0.36 5.25 -0.47
C ILE A 205 -1.37 6.35 -0.11
N GLU A 206 -1.48 7.40 -0.93
CA GLU A 206 -2.49 8.46 -0.77
C GLU A 206 -3.92 7.89 -0.80
N GLN A 207 -4.21 6.98 -1.74
CA GLN A 207 -5.51 6.31 -1.84
C GLN A 207 -5.78 5.41 -0.64
N ALA A 208 -4.77 4.69 -0.15
CA ALA A 208 -4.88 3.87 1.05
C ALA A 208 -5.11 4.74 2.31
N ALA A 209 -4.47 5.91 2.40
CA ALA A 209 -4.75 6.90 3.43
C ALA A 209 -6.18 7.47 3.33
N SER A 210 -6.70 7.63 2.12
CA SER A 210 -8.09 8.08 1.88
C SER A 210 -9.11 7.01 2.28
N ASP A 211 -8.85 5.73 1.98
CA ASP A 211 -9.66 4.61 2.47
C ASP A 211 -9.61 4.51 4.00
N LEU A 212 -8.42 4.69 4.60
CA LEU A 212 -8.25 4.75 6.06
C LEU A 212 -9.09 5.88 6.67
N LEU A 213 -9.06 7.07 6.07
CA LEU A 213 -9.83 8.23 6.55
C LEU A 213 -11.33 7.92 6.58
N GLN A 214 -11.89 7.39 5.51
CA GLN A 214 -13.31 7.04 5.43
C GLN A 214 -13.71 6.06 6.54
N ARG A 215 -12.86 5.08 6.81
CA ARG A 215 -13.06 4.11 7.90
C ARG A 215 -13.01 4.77 9.27
N LEU A 216 -12.05 5.66 9.51
CA LEU A 216 -11.91 6.39 10.77
C LEU A 216 -13.09 7.35 11.02
N GLN A 217 -13.67 7.93 9.97
CA GLN A 217 -14.87 8.78 10.09
C GLN A 217 -16.15 7.96 10.34
N SER A 218 -16.16 6.69 9.97
CA SER A 218 -17.29 5.80 10.21
C SER A 218 -17.31 5.33 11.66
N THR A 219 -18.22 5.89 12.45
CA THR A 219 -18.32 5.61 13.89
C THR A 219 -19.41 4.58 14.19
N CYS A 220 -19.17 3.77 15.23
CA CYS A 220 -20.13 2.80 15.69
C CYS A 220 -21.33 3.51 16.33
N PRO A 221 -22.58 3.19 15.96
CA PRO A 221 -23.75 3.83 16.57
C PRO A 221 -23.96 3.44 18.04
N ALA A 222 -23.35 2.35 18.52
CA ALA A 222 -23.50 1.87 19.89
C ALA A 222 -22.46 2.44 20.87
N CYS A 223 -21.20 2.58 20.45
CA CYS A 223 -20.10 3.00 21.33
C CYS A 223 -19.30 4.20 20.80
N SER A 224 -19.71 4.76 19.66
CA SER A 224 -19.07 5.89 18.96
C SER A 224 -17.61 5.68 18.55
N ALA A 225 -17.04 4.49 18.72
CA ALA A 225 -15.68 4.19 18.30
C ALA A 225 -15.54 4.30 16.76
N PRO A 226 -14.45 4.87 16.25
CA PRO A 226 -14.17 4.93 14.82
C PRO A 226 -13.87 3.53 14.26
N GLY A 227 -13.92 3.38 12.93
CA GLY A 227 -13.65 2.11 12.26
C GLY A 227 -14.85 1.16 12.18
N PHE A 228 -16.08 1.66 12.35
CA PHE A 228 -17.28 0.85 12.10
C PHE A 228 -17.45 0.65 10.59
N TRP A 229 -17.02 -0.49 10.08
CA TRP A 229 -16.88 -0.70 8.64
C TRP A 229 -17.36 -2.08 8.20
N ILE A 230 -17.42 -2.27 6.88
CA ILE A 230 -17.79 -3.53 6.24
C ILE A 230 -16.73 -4.58 6.56
N SER A 231 -17.12 -5.65 7.25
CA SER A 231 -16.27 -6.82 7.54
C SER A 231 -16.59 -8.02 6.66
N ALA A 232 -17.81 -8.11 6.13
CA ALA A 232 -18.18 -9.14 5.17
C ALA A 232 -19.25 -8.66 4.19
N ARG A 233 -19.29 -9.30 3.03
CA ARG A 233 -20.37 -9.15 2.04
C ARG A 233 -21.04 -10.50 1.86
N GLN A 234 -22.35 -10.55 2.06
CA GLN A 234 -23.10 -11.80 1.93
C GLN A 234 -23.55 -11.97 0.48
N PRO A 235 -23.22 -13.08 -0.20
CA PRO A 235 -23.65 -13.33 -1.56
C PRO A 235 -25.17 -13.60 -1.62
N GLY A 236 -25.70 -13.71 -2.84
CA GLY A 236 -27.07 -14.15 -3.08
C GLY A 236 -27.98 -13.11 -3.71
N LEU A 237 -27.43 -12.07 -4.35
CA LEU A 237 -28.23 -11.16 -5.17
C LEU A 237 -28.81 -11.95 -6.37
N PRO A 238 -30.12 -11.89 -6.63
CA PRO A 238 -30.76 -12.73 -7.65
C PRO A 238 -30.35 -12.30 -9.06
N CYS A 239 -30.05 -13.25 -9.95
CA CYS A 239 -29.77 -12.99 -11.35
C CYS A 239 -30.96 -12.30 -12.04
N ALA A 240 -30.71 -11.30 -12.88
CA ALA A 240 -31.76 -10.60 -13.62
C ALA A 240 -32.51 -11.51 -14.61
N SER A 241 -31.88 -12.58 -15.11
CA SER A 241 -32.46 -13.53 -16.07
C SER A 241 -33.10 -14.73 -15.36
N CYS A 242 -32.31 -15.59 -14.72
CA CYS A 242 -32.81 -16.85 -14.15
C CYS A 242 -33.30 -16.76 -12.70
N ARG A 243 -33.15 -15.59 -12.04
CA ARG A 243 -33.55 -15.32 -10.64
C ARG A 243 -32.83 -16.16 -9.57
N LEU A 244 -31.94 -17.08 -9.95
CA LEU A 244 -31.11 -17.84 -9.04
C LEU A 244 -30.10 -16.93 -8.30
N PRO A 245 -29.71 -17.26 -7.06
CA PRO A 245 -28.73 -16.50 -6.30
C PRO A 245 -27.35 -16.52 -6.98
N THR A 246 -26.68 -15.38 -6.97
CA THR A 246 -25.32 -15.21 -7.54
C THR A 246 -24.28 -14.96 -6.46
N GLN A 247 -23.00 -14.99 -6.83
CA GLN A 247 -21.89 -14.56 -5.96
C GLN A 247 -21.86 -13.04 -5.73
N SER A 248 -22.68 -12.27 -6.48
CA SER A 248 -22.83 -10.84 -6.20
C SER A 248 -23.49 -10.64 -4.84
N TYR A 249 -22.94 -9.72 -4.05
CA TYR A 249 -23.42 -9.51 -2.71
C TYR A 249 -24.82 -8.87 -2.70
N ARG A 250 -25.66 -9.36 -1.79
CA ARG A 250 -26.99 -8.82 -1.51
C ARG A 250 -27.01 -7.88 -0.32
N SER A 251 -26.07 -8.06 0.61
CA SER A 251 -25.99 -7.27 1.83
C SER A 251 -24.55 -7.16 2.32
N GLU A 252 -24.31 -6.14 3.13
CA GLU A 252 -23.04 -5.86 3.78
C GLU A 252 -23.17 -6.00 5.29
N VAL A 253 -22.19 -6.67 5.89
CA VAL A 253 -22.06 -6.81 7.33
C VAL A 253 -21.12 -5.74 7.83
N TRP A 254 -21.64 -4.83 8.65
CA TRP A 254 -20.88 -3.78 9.32
C TRP A 254 -20.63 -4.17 10.77
N THR A 255 -19.39 -4.08 11.24
CA THR A 255 -19.01 -4.49 12.61
C THR A 255 -18.16 -3.43 13.29
N CYS A 256 -18.31 -3.29 14.59
CA CYS A 256 -17.45 -2.47 15.41
C CYS A 256 -16.16 -3.21 15.78
N LEU A 257 -15.04 -2.48 15.84
CA LEU A 257 -13.75 -3.00 16.29
C LEU A 257 -13.60 -3.04 17.81
N ARG A 258 -14.48 -2.35 18.56
CA ARG A 258 -14.38 -2.16 20.02
C ARG A 258 -15.47 -2.86 20.82
N CYS A 259 -16.68 -2.99 20.27
CA CYS A 259 -17.80 -3.67 20.92
C CYS A 259 -18.44 -4.69 19.99
N GLU A 260 -19.41 -5.45 20.49
CA GLU A 260 -20.08 -6.52 19.73
C GLU A 260 -21.13 -6.01 18.72
N HIS A 261 -21.26 -4.69 18.56
CA HIS A 261 -22.28 -4.13 17.67
C HIS A 261 -22.04 -4.51 16.21
N ARG A 262 -23.09 -5.03 15.58
CA ARG A 262 -23.13 -5.45 14.19
C ARG A 262 -24.41 -4.98 13.53
N ARG A 263 -24.33 -4.53 12.28
CA ARG A 263 -25.46 -4.16 11.44
C ARG A 263 -25.37 -4.86 10.09
N ILE A 264 -26.47 -5.42 9.62
CA ILE A 264 -26.60 -5.89 8.25
C ILE A 264 -27.32 -4.80 7.46
N ALA A 265 -26.71 -4.34 6.37
CA ALA A 265 -27.29 -3.37 5.46
C ALA A 265 -27.54 -4.06 4.12
N GLU A 266 -28.80 -4.10 3.69
CA GLU A 266 -29.14 -4.58 2.35
C GLU A 266 -28.56 -3.64 1.30
N ARG A 267 -28.13 -4.23 0.19
CA ARG A 267 -27.60 -3.51 -0.96
C ARG A 267 -28.73 -2.73 -1.62
N THR A 268 -28.53 -1.42 -1.80
CA THR A 268 -29.56 -0.51 -2.36
C THR A 268 -29.24 0.01 -3.75
N ASP A 269 -27.99 -0.07 -4.21
CA ASP A 269 -27.57 0.40 -5.54
C ASP A 269 -28.08 -0.50 -6.67
N ARG A 270 -28.40 -1.77 -6.38
CA ARG A 270 -29.09 -2.66 -7.33
C ARG A 270 -29.89 -3.77 -6.65
N SER A 271 -30.94 -4.22 -7.32
CA SER A 271 -31.81 -5.32 -6.86
C SER A 271 -31.62 -6.64 -7.60
N ALA A 272 -30.84 -6.66 -8.69
CA ALA A 272 -30.56 -7.87 -9.47
C ALA A 272 -29.11 -7.90 -9.98
N ALA A 273 -28.52 -9.09 -10.06
CA ALA A 273 -27.18 -9.32 -10.58
C ALA A 273 -27.17 -9.42 -12.11
N ASP A 274 -26.05 -9.02 -12.71
CA ASP A 274 -25.81 -9.15 -14.14
C ASP A 274 -25.70 -10.64 -14.52
N PRO A 275 -26.51 -11.13 -15.49
CA PRO A 275 -26.39 -12.49 -15.99
C PRO A 275 -24.99 -12.89 -16.46
N ALA A 276 -24.15 -11.94 -16.90
CA ALA A 276 -22.76 -12.20 -17.30
C ALA A 276 -21.88 -12.74 -16.15
N HIS A 277 -22.30 -12.56 -14.90
CA HIS A 277 -21.62 -13.06 -13.70
C HIS A 277 -22.40 -14.18 -12.99
N CYS A 278 -23.45 -14.71 -13.62
CA CYS A 278 -24.25 -15.79 -13.05
C CYS A 278 -23.71 -17.13 -13.53
N ALA A 279 -23.25 -17.99 -12.61
CA ALA A 279 -22.74 -19.32 -12.93
C ALA A 279 -23.74 -20.27 -13.62
N TYR A 280 -25.03 -19.92 -13.68
CA TYR A 280 -26.06 -20.68 -14.41
C TYR A 280 -26.35 -20.10 -15.81
N CYS A 281 -26.32 -18.77 -15.96
CA CYS A 281 -26.57 -18.11 -17.26
C CYS A 281 -25.28 -18.00 -18.10
N ASN A 282 -24.13 -17.91 -17.43
CA ASN A 282 -22.80 -17.81 -17.99
C ASN A 282 -21.84 -18.66 -17.12
N PRO A 283 -21.89 -20.00 -17.25
CA PRO A 283 -21.03 -20.92 -16.50
C PRO A 283 -19.55 -20.77 -16.82
#